data_AF-A0AAN6NNY8-F1
#
_entry.id   AF-A0AAN6NNY8-F1
#
_cell.length_a   1.000
_cell.length_b   1.000
_cell.length_c   1.000
_cell.angle_alpha   90.00
_cell.angle_beta   90.00
_cell.angle_gamma   90.00
#
_symmetry.space_group_name_H-M   'P 1'
#
loop_
_entity.id
_entity.type
_entity.pdbx_description
1 polymer ?
#
loop_
_entity_poly.entity_id
_entity_poly.type
_entity_poly.pdbx_seq_one_letter_code
_entity_poly.pdbx_strand_id
1 'polypeptide(L)'
;MRGFLEIYGHVDPRSPIGYNISTEVQRLIQSLINTGSFVSAFAIYFLGSRISRRLGLWIGCALAFLSVSIMIGVENLGGLYAGRLLLGMSNGFLMPYNVMFTVGTEAGINAFFGWMVLFFSPYFIDSDKLNWGPTYGYIWGGSNLILAVWTWVFVPETKGRSLEQLDELFEERVGARQFSSLVVERQLVDDIAVWHPVRKEGTARFCRNTASRIGRKKHLH
;
A
#
# COMPACT_ATOMS: atom_id res chain seq x y z
N MET A 1 -25.00 16.50 -1.80
CA MET A 1 -25.07 15.01 -1.81
C MET A 1 -26.41 14.48 -2.35
N ARG A 2 -27.12 15.22 -3.22
CA ARG A 2 -28.46 14.81 -3.65
C ARG A 2 -28.44 13.51 -4.47
N GLY A 3 -27.52 13.37 -5.43
CA GLY A 3 -27.40 12.15 -6.25
C GLY A 3 -27.05 10.87 -5.46
N PHE A 4 -26.17 10.96 -4.44
CA PHE A 4 -25.90 9.81 -3.57
C PHE A 4 -27.12 9.44 -2.71
N LEU A 5 -27.79 10.45 -2.14
CA LEU A 5 -28.97 10.24 -1.30
C LEU A 5 -30.20 9.78 -2.11
N GLU A 6 -30.25 10.09 -3.40
CA GLU A 6 -31.29 9.61 -4.31
C GLU A 6 -31.13 8.11 -4.62
N ILE A 7 -29.88 7.63 -4.73
CA ILE A 7 -29.58 6.22 -5.02
C ILE A 7 -29.61 5.36 -3.74
N TYR A 8 -29.05 5.86 -2.63
CA TYR A 8 -28.81 5.07 -1.41
C TYR A 8 -29.63 5.52 -0.19
N GLY A 9 -30.34 6.63 -0.28
CA GLY A 9 -31.15 7.18 0.79
C GLY A 9 -32.63 6.84 0.66
N HIS A 10 -33.42 7.46 1.53
CA HIS A 10 -34.88 7.45 1.48
C HIS A 10 -35.39 8.89 1.51
N VAL A 11 -36.59 9.11 0.99
CA VAL A 11 -37.24 10.42 1.01
C VAL A 11 -37.65 10.74 2.45
N ASP A 12 -37.19 11.88 2.96
CA ASP A 12 -37.52 12.37 4.31
C ASP A 12 -38.02 13.81 4.22
N PRO A 13 -39.32 14.06 4.46
CA PRO A 13 -39.92 15.40 4.41
C PRO A 13 -39.33 16.38 5.44
N ARG A 14 -38.62 15.89 6.47
CA ARG A 14 -38.05 16.72 7.54
C ARG A 14 -36.65 17.25 7.21
N SER A 15 -36.01 16.72 6.17
CA SER A 15 -34.68 17.15 5.73
C SER A 15 -34.79 18.34 4.76
N PRO A 16 -33.97 19.40 4.90
CA PRO A 16 -33.91 20.52 3.94
C PRO A 16 -33.61 20.07 2.50
N ILE A 17 -32.99 18.90 2.34
CA ILE A 17 -32.56 18.32 1.06
C ILE A 17 -33.64 17.35 0.52
N GLY A 18 -34.64 16.99 1.33
CA GLY A 18 -35.73 16.05 0.99
C GLY A 18 -35.33 14.56 1.03
N TYR A 19 -34.05 14.26 1.23
CA TYR A 19 -33.54 12.90 1.34
C TYR A 19 -32.68 12.76 2.60
N ASN A 20 -32.70 11.57 3.19
CA ASN A 20 -31.88 11.19 4.33
C ASN A 20 -31.37 9.76 4.16
N ILE A 21 -30.28 9.40 4.85
CA ILE A 21 -29.75 8.03 4.86
C ILE A 21 -30.01 7.42 6.24
N SER A 22 -30.40 6.16 6.26
CA SER A 22 -30.63 5.47 7.53
C SER A 22 -29.32 5.27 8.28
N THR A 23 -29.38 5.35 9.60
CA THR A 23 -28.24 5.07 10.48
C THR A 23 -27.70 3.66 10.29
N GLU A 24 -28.56 2.70 9.90
CA GLU A 24 -28.16 1.33 9.62
C GLU A 24 -27.21 1.23 8.44
N VAL A 25 -27.53 1.89 7.31
CA VAL A 25 -26.65 1.90 6.13
C VAL A 25 -25.31 2.58 6.46
N GLN A 26 -25.33 3.72 7.15
CA GLN A 26 -24.11 4.41 7.57
C GLN A 26 -23.22 3.53 8.46
N ARG A 27 -23.82 2.85 9.43
CA ARG A 27 -23.10 1.96 10.37
C ARG A 27 -22.54 0.74 9.65
N LEU A 28 -23.33 0.14 8.75
CA LEU A 28 -22.91 -1.01 7.93
C LEU A 28 -21.72 -0.66 7.03
N ILE A 29 -21.74 0.52 6.40
CA ILE A 29 -20.64 0.97 5.55
C ILE A 29 -19.30 1.00 6.32
N GLN A 30 -19.30 1.49 7.57
CA GLN A 30 -18.09 1.55 8.38
C GLN A 30 -17.70 0.18 8.95
N SER A 31 -18.67 -0.61 9.39
CA SER A 31 -18.40 -1.94 9.95
C SER A 31 -17.82 -2.89 8.90
N LEU A 32 -18.32 -2.85 7.66
CA LEU A 32 -17.82 -3.67 6.55
C LEU A 32 -16.35 -3.40 6.22
N ILE A 33 -15.91 -2.14 6.28
CA ILE A 33 -14.48 -1.81 6.13
C ILE A 33 -13.67 -2.49 7.24
N ASN A 34 -14.09 -2.34 8.50
CA ASN A 34 -13.36 -2.92 9.63
C ASN A 34 -13.35 -4.45 9.59
N THR A 35 -14.46 -5.08 9.17
CA THR A 35 -14.56 -6.52 8.94
C THR A 35 -13.61 -6.98 7.85
N GLY A 36 -13.53 -6.26 6.73
CA GLY A 36 -12.58 -6.57 5.66
C GLY A 36 -11.13 -6.51 6.15
N SER A 37 -10.78 -5.47 6.91
CA SER A 37 -9.45 -5.32 7.51
C SER A 37 -9.10 -6.48 8.46
N PHE A 38 -10.08 -6.93 9.25
CA PHE A 38 -9.92 -8.08 10.14
C PHE A 38 -9.65 -9.37 9.34
N VAL A 39 -10.41 -9.64 8.28
CA VAL A 39 -10.21 -10.81 7.42
C VAL A 39 -8.81 -10.80 6.79
N SER A 40 -8.35 -9.65 6.31
CA SER A 40 -6.98 -9.53 5.78
C SER A 40 -5.90 -9.75 6.84
N ALA A 41 -6.13 -9.37 8.09
CA ALA A 41 -5.16 -9.63 9.16
C ALA A 41 -4.94 -11.14 9.38
N PHE A 42 -6.01 -11.95 9.34
CA PHE A 42 -5.88 -13.41 9.35
C PHE A 42 -5.13 -13.94 8.14
N ALA A 43 -5.44 -13.43 6.94
CA ALA A 43 -4.73 -13.85 5.73
C ALA A 43 -3.23 -13.54 5.83
N ILE A 44 -2.85 -12.37 6.33
CA ILE A 44 -1.45 -11.94 6.49
C ILE A 44 -0.74 -12.78 7.55
N TYR A 45 -1.42 -13.19 8.62
CA TYR A 45 -0.82 -14.09 9.60
C TYR A 45 -0.28 -15.39 8.94
N PHE A 46 -1.06 -15.99 8.04
CA PHE A 46 -0.63 -17.22 7.35
C PHE A 46 0.29 -16.97 6.15
N LEU A 47 0.03 -15.91 5.38
CA LEU A 47 0.73 -15.65 4.12
C LEU A 47 1.97 -14.77 4.30
N GLY A 48 2.06 -13.97 5.36
CA GLY A 48 3.07 -12.93 5.54
C GLY A 48 4.50 -13.45 5.67
N SER A 49 4.69 -14.68 6.14
CA SER A 49 6.00 -15.34 6.17
C SER A 49 6.45 -15.84 4.79
N ARG A 50 5.51 -16.05 3.85
CA ARG A 50 5.77 -16.61 2.51
C ARG A 50 5.70 -15.55 1.41
N ILE A 51 4.97 -14.46 1.61
CA ILE A 51 4.77 -13.40 0.63
C ILE A 51 5.86 -12.34 0.80
N SER A 52 6.39 -11.86 -0.34
CA SER A 52 7.30 -10.72 -0.35
C SER A 52 6.55 -9.45 0.03
N ARG A 53 7.20 -8.55 0.79
CA ARG A 53 6.59 -7.27 1.19
C ARG A 53 6.13 -6.46 -0.01
N ARG A 54 6.92 -6.48 -1.09
CA ARG A 54 6.59 -5.80 -2.34
C ARG A 54 5.32 -6.39 -2.95
N LEU A 55 5.23 -7.73 -3.03
CA LEU A 55 4.04 -8.41 -3.57
C LEU A 55 2.79 -8.11 -2.72
N GLY A 56 2.92 -8.08 -1.40
CA GLY A 56 1.83 -7.74 -0.48
C GLY A 56 1.25 -6.34 -0.74
N LEU A 57 2.10 -5.35 -0.97
CA LEU A 57 1.66 -3.99 -1.32
C LEU A 57 0.96 -3.93 -2.68
N TRP A 58 1.43 -4.70 -3.67
CA TRP A 58 0.77 -4.82 -4.97
C TRP A 58 -0.62 -5.44 -4.88
N ILE A 59 -0.76 -6.50 -4.08
CA ILE A 59 -2.06 -7.14 -3.83
C ILE A 59 -3.02 -6.15 -3.18
N GLY A 60 -2.55 -5.39 -2.18
CA GLY A 60 -3.34 -4.31 -1.57
C GLY A 60 -3.81 -3.28 -2.60
N CYS A 61 -2.89 -2.73 -3.41
CA CYS A 61 -3.24 -1.75 -4.45
C CYS A 61 -4.23 -2.30 -5.49
N ALA A 62 -4.08 -3.56 -5.91
CA ALA A 62 -4.99 -4.20 -6.85
C ALA A 62 -6.40 -4.37 -6.25
N LEU A 63 -6.49 -4.79 -4.98
CA LEU A 63 -7.76 -4.89 -4.26
C LEU A 63 -8.43 -3.53 -4.07
N ALA A 64 -7.67 -2.47 -3.75
CA ALA A 64 -8.19 -1.10 -3.69
C ALA A 64 -8.76 -0.66 -5.04
N PHE A 65 -8.00 -0.88 -6.13
CA PHE A 65 -8.43 -0.48 -7.47
C PHE A 65 -9.72 -1.20 -7.90
N LEU A 66 -9.81 -2.51 -7.65
CA LEU A 66 -11.01 -3.29 -7.91
C LEU A 66 -12.20 -2.80 -7.08
N SER A 67 -11.99 -2.54 -5.79
CA SER A 67 -13.01 -2.01 -4.89
C SER A 67 -13.56 -0.66 -5.38
N VAL A 68 -12.69 0.30 -5.69
CA VAL A 68 -13.08 1.62 -6.20
C VAL A 68 -13.81 1.49 -7.54
N SER A 69 -13.35 0.61 -8.41
CA SER A 69 -14.00 0.36 -9.71
C SER A 69 -15.43 -0.19 -9.54
N ILE A 70 -15.66 -1.09 -8.59
CA ILE A 70 -17.00 -1.61 -8.28
C ILE A 70 -17.91 -0.49 -7.74
N MET A 71 -17.41 0.35 -6.84
CA MET A 71 -18.20 1.45 -6.25
C MET A 71 -18.55 2.55 -7.25
N ILE A 72 -17.76 2.72 -8.31
CA ILE A 72 -18.06 3.64 -9.41
C ILE A 72 -18.98 2.98 -10.44
N GLY A 73 -18.75 1.70 -10.75
CA GLY A 73 -19.42 1.01 -11.84
C GLY A 73 -20.79 0.44 -11.50
N VAL A 74 -21.13 0.27 -10.21
CA VAL A 74 -22.38 -0.34 -9.79
C VAL A 74 -23.13 0.56 -8.81
N GLU A 75 -24.32 1.00 -9.20
CA GLU A 75 -25.19 1.88 -8.44
C GLU A 75 -26.24 1.08 -7.66
N ASN A 76 -25.79 0.17 -6.79
CA ASN A 76 -26.66 -0.62 -5.91
C ASN A 76 -26.09 -0.75 -4.49
N LEU A 77 -26.96 -0.91 -3.50
CA LEU A 77 -26.54 -1.09 -2.10
C LEU A 77 -25.60 -2.30 -1.93
N GLY A 78 -25.85 -3.39 -2.67
CA GLY A 78 -25.00 -4.58 -2.65
C GLY A 78 -23.57 -4.33 -3.16
N GLY A 79 -23.42 -3.60 -4.26
CA GLY A 79 -22.12 -3.23 -4.82
C GLY A 79 -21.37 -2.26 -3.93
N LEU A 80 -22.07 -1.32 -3.30
CA LEU A 80 -21.50 -0.45 -2.27
C LEU A 80 -20.94 -1.27 -1.10
N TYR A 81 -21.69 -2.25 -0.58
CA TYR A 81 -21.26 -3.10 0.52
C TYR A 81 -20.10 -4.02 0.15
N ALA A 82 -20.16 -4.66 -1.01
CA ALA A 82 -19.07 -5.49 -1.53
C ALA A 82 -17.79 -4.67 -1.74
N GLY A 83 -17.92 -3.47 -2.32
CA GLY A 83 -16.82 -2.53 -2.48
C GLY A 83 -16.19 -2.15 -1.14
N ARG A 84 -16.98 -1.83 -0.12
CA ARG A 84 -16.50 -1.47 1.23
C ARG A 84 -15.77 -2.61 1.93
N LEU A 85 -16.26 -3.84 1.80
CA LEU A 85 -15.59 -5.02 2.33
C LEU A 85 -14.23 -5.26 1.65
N LEU A 86 -14.19 -5.15 0.32
CA LEU A 86 -12.94 -5.27 -0.46
C LEU A 86 -11.95 -4.14 -0.13
N LEU A 87 -12.44 -2.92 0.09
CA LEU A 87 -11.60 -1.79 0.50
C LEU A 87 -10.98 -2.04 1.88
N GLY A 88 -11.76 -2.61 2.80
CA GLY A 88 -11.27 -3.04 4.12
C GLY A 88 -10.14 -4.06 4.00
N MET A 89 -10.32 -5.10 3.18
CA MET A 89 -9.26 -6.08 2.93
C MET A 89 -8.00 -5.43 2.35
N SER A 90 -8.16 -4.53 1.36
CA SER A 90 -7.05 -3.75 0.82
C SER A 90 -6.28 -3.00 1.91
N ASN A 91 -6.99 -2.24 2.75
CA ASN A 91 -6.37 -1.47 3.82
C ASN A 91 -5.61 -2.38 4.79
N GLY A 92 -6.18 -3.52 5.18
CA GLY A 92 -5.48 -4.44 6.06
C GLY A 92 -4.26 -5.12 5.40
N PHE A 93 -4.20 -5.27 4.07
CA PHE A 93 -2.97 -5.67 3.36
C PHE A 93 -1.91 -4.56 3.32
N LEU A 94 -2.30 -3.30 3.16
CA LEU A 94 -1.35 -2.18 3.06
C LEU A 94 -0.68 -1.86 4.41
N MET A 95 -1.40 -1.96 5.53
CA MET A 95 -0.88 -1.51 6.83
C MET A 95 0.38 -2.26 7.30
N PRO A 96 0.45 -3.62 7.36
CA PRO A 96 1.58 -4.32 7.95
C PRO A 96 2.90 -4.17 7.19
N TYR A 97 2.83 -3.91 5.88
CA TYR A 97 4.03 -3.82 5.03
C TYR A 97 4.66 -2.41 5.02
N ASN A 98 3.95 -1.38 5.48
CA ASN A 98 4.45 0.00 5.54
C ASN A 98 5.20 0.35 6.86
N VAL A 99 5.04 -0.44 7.92
CA VAL A 99 5.18 0.05 9.31
C VAL A 99 6.61 0.19 9.86
N MET A 100 7.69 -0.20 9.17
CA MET A 100 8.96 -0.31 9.92
C MET A 100 9.64 1.02 10.30
N PHE A 101 9.38 2.16 9.66
CA PHE A 101 10.06 3.44 10.03
C PHE A 101 9.21 4.73 9.89
N THR A 102 7.91 4.65 9.62
CA THR A 102 7.10 5.83 9.23
C THR A 102 5.76 5.96 9.95
N VAL A 103 5.49 5.22 11.02
CA VAL A 103 4.17 5.20 11.69
C VAL A 103 3.67 6.61 12.06
N GLY A 104 4.56 7.47 12.56
CA GLY A 104 4.22 8.85 12.91
C GLY A 104 3.88 9.73 11.70
N THR A 105 4.63 9.58 10.61
CA THR A 105 4.37 10.34 9.37
C THR A 105 3.11 9.82 8.67
N GLU A 106 2.85 8.51 8.71
CA GLU A 106 1.63 7.89 8.21
C GLU A 106 0.39 8.47 8.91
N ALA A 107 0.37 8.49 10.24
CA ALA A 107 -0.75 9.01 11.00
C ALA A 107 -1.03 10.49 10.67
N GLY A 108 0.03 11.30 10.55
CA GLY A 108 -0.08 12.71 10.16
C GLY A 108 -0.61 12.91 8.74
N ILE A 109 -0.08 12.15 7.78
CA ILE A 109 -0.54 12.17 6.38
C ILE A 109 -1.99 11.70 6.31
N ASN A 110 -2.35 10.61 6.98
CA ASN A 110 -3.72 10.10 7.01
C ASN A 110 -4.70 11.13 7.57
N ALA A 111 -4.36 11.77 8.70
CA ALA A 111 -5.20 12.79 9.31
C ALA A 111 -5.38 14.01 8.39
N PHE A 112 -4.30 14.49 7.77
CA PHE A 112 -4.34 15.63 6.85
C PHE A 112 -5.21 15.34 5.62
N PHE A 113 -4.97 14.21 4.93
CA PHE A 113 -5.77 13.83 3.77
C PHE A 113 -7.21 13.47 4.16
N GLY A 114 -7.42 12.87 5.33
CA GLY A 114 -8.76 12.62 5.88
C GLY A 114 -9.55 13.91 6.09
N TRP A 115 -8.90 14.95 6.65
CA TRP A 115 -9.50 16.27 6.75
C TRP A 115 -9.81 16.88 5.38
N MET A 116 -8.89 16.81 4.41
CA MET A 116 -9.12 17.32 3.06
C MET A 116 -10.36 16.67 2.43
N VAL A 117 -10.49 15.35 2.54
CA VAL A 117 -11.64 14.62 1.99
C VAL A 117 -12.93 15.11 2.62
N LEU A 118 -12.99 15.24 3.94
CA LEU A 118 -14.20 15.72 4.62
C LEU A 118 -14.54 17.17 4.27
N PHE A 119 -13.52 18.03 4.10
CA PHE A 119 -13.70 19.43 3.76
C PHE A 119 -14.18 19.62 2.31
N PHE A 120 -13.58 18.91 1.34
CA PHE A 120 -13.87 19.10 -0.08
C PHE A 120 -15.02 18.24 -0.62
N SER A 121 -15.30 17.07 -0.03
CA SER A 121 -16.34 16.15 -0.53
C SER A 121 -17.72 16.79 -0.71
N PRO A 122 -18.21 17.65 0.21
CA PRO A 122 -19.49 18.32 0.00
C PRO A 122 -19.51 19.18 -1.27
N TYR A 123 -18.40 19.83 -1.63
CA TYR A 123 -18.30 20.70 -2.81
C TYR A 123 -18.31 19.90 -4.12
N PHE A 124 -17.71 18.70 -4.14
CA PHE A 124 -17.70 17.83 -5.33
C PHE A 124 -19.08 17.22 -5.63
N ILE A 125 -19.87 16.93 -4.60
CA ILE A 125 -21.15 16.20 -4.72
C ILE A 125 -22.36 17.15 -4.71
N ASP A 126 -22.15 18.45 -4.53
CA ASP A 126 -23.24 19.44 -4.57
C ASP A 126 -23.60 19.78 -6.02
N SER A 127 -24.90 19.75 -6.33
CA SER A 127 -25.43 20.01 -7.69
C SER A 127 -25.25 21.47 -8.10
N ASP A 128 -25.20 22.37 -7.13
CA ASP A 128 -25.15 23.81 -7.37
C ASP A 128 -23.70 24.34 -7.46
N LYS A 129 -22.71 23.45 -7.28
CA LYS A 129 -21.28 23.78 -7.32
C LYS A 129 -20.57 23.03 -8.44
N LEU A 130 -19.77 22.01 -8.10
CA LEU A 130 -18.99 21.27 -9.08
C LEU A 130 -19.82 20.18 -9.77
N ASN A 131 -20.87 19.66 -9.14
CA ASN A 131 -21.76 18.61 -9.64
C ASN A 131 -21.04 17.41 -10.28
N TRP A 132 -19.92 16.97 -9.69
CA TRP A 132 -19.18 15.81 -10.19
C TRP A 132 -19.92 14.50 -9.88
N GLY A 133 -20.84 14.51 -8.92
CA GLY A 133 -21.64 13.33 -8.57
C GLY A 133 -20.72 12.14 -8.24
N PRO A 134 -20.96 10.93 -8.78
CA PRO A 134 -20.12 9.75 -8.52
C PRO A 134 -18.76 9.78 -9.24
N THR A 135 -18.55 10.67 -10.22
CA THR A 135 -17.28 10.74 -10.96
C THR A 135 -16.10 11.21 -10.09
N TYR A 136 -16.36 11.80 -8.92
CA TYR A 136 -15.32 12.09 -7.91
C TYR A 136 -14.53 10.85 -7.49
N GLY A 137 -15.10 9.65 -7.66
CA GLY A 137 -14.44 8.37 -7.43
C GLY A 137 -13.14 8.18 -8.24
N TYR A 138 -13.01 8.83 -9.40
CA TYR A 138 -11.80 8.74 -10.22
C TYR A 138 -10.56 9.33 -9.54
N ILE A 139 -10.72 10.28 -8.62
CA ILE A 139 -9.59 10.80 -7.82
C ILE A 139 -8.96 9.66 -7.01
N TRP A 140 -9.80 8.80 -6.42
CA TRP A 140 -9.36 7.65 -5.64
C TRP A 140 -8.73 6.57 -6.51
N GLY A 141 -9.28 6.32 -7.71
CA GLY A 141 -8.67 5.40 -8.66
C GLY A 141 -7.30 5.89 -9.15
N GLY A 142 -7.19 7.17 -9.50
CA GLY A 142 -5.95 7.79 -9.98
C GLY A 142 -4.86 7.83 -8.91
N SER A 143 -5.20 8.19 -7.67
CA SER A 143 -4.23 8.19 -6.57
C SER A 143 -3.71 6.79 -6.24
N ASN A 144 -4.56 5.76 -6.33
CA ASN A 144 -4.13 4.37 -6.17
C ASN A 144 -3.17 3.92 -7.27
N LEU A 145 -3.37 4.36 -8.52
CA LEU A 145 -2.46 4.05 -9.62
C LEU A 145 -1.08 4.71 -9.40
N ILE A 146 -1.06 5.98 -8.98
CA ILE A 146 0.17 6.69 -8.65
C ILE A 146 0.91 5.97 -7.52
N LEU A 147 0.19 5.54 -6.48
CA LEU A 147 0.78 4.78 -5.38
C LEU A 147 1.35 3.43 -5.85
N ALA A 148 0.63 2.70 -6.70
CA ALA A 148 1.12 1.43 -7.26
C ALA A 148 2.44 1.63 -8.05
N VAL A 149 2.52 2.70 -8.86
CA VAL A 149 3.75 3.06 -9.58
C VAL A 149 4.86 3.45 -8.61
N TRP A 150 4.56 4.22 -7.56
CA TRP A 150 5.54 4.60 -6.55
C TRP A 150 6.09 3.37 -5.80
N THR A 151 5.21 2.46 -5.38
CA THR A 151 5.57 1.17 -4.78
C THR A 151 6.45 0.35 -5.72
N TRP A 152 6.19 0.39 -7.03
CA TRP A 152 7.03 -0.29 -8.00
C TRP A 152 8.46 0.25 -8.05
N VAL A 153 8.62 1.58 -7.96
CA VAL A 153 9.90 2.28 -8.15
C VAL A 153 10.76 2.26 -6.91
N PHE A 154 10.18 2.61 -5.76
CA PHE A 154 10.92 2.97 -4.56
C PHE A 154 10.94 1.88 -3.48
N VAL A 155 10.02 0.91 -3.50
CA VAL A 155 9.97 -0.12 -2.47
C VAL A 155 10.90 -1.29 -2.82
N PRO A 156 11.95 -1.56 -2.01
CA PRO A 156 12.85 -2.69 -2.23
C PRO A 156 12.20 -4.02 -1.85
N GLU A 157 12.78 -5.09 -2.39
CA GLU A 157 12.48 -6.45 -1.92
C GLU A 157 13.31 -6.76 -0.67
N THR A 158 12.64 -7.06 0.44
CA THR A 158 13.31 -7.38 1.72
C THR A 158 13.10 -8.83 2.17
N LYS A 159 12.44 -9.66 1.35
CA LYS A 159 12.18 -11.06 1.71
C LYS A 159 13.47 -11.86 1.88
N GLY A 160 13.58 -12.58 2.99
CA GLY A 160 14.70 -13.50 3.26
C GLY A 160 16.00 -12.81 3.66
N ARG A 161 15.95 -11.55 4.11
CA ARG A 161 17.09 -10.80 4.65
C ARG A 161 16.95 -10.59 6.14
N SER A 162 18.06 -10.67 6.87
CA SER A 162 18.10 -10.24 8.27
C SER A 162 18.13 -8.70 8.37
N LEU A 163 17.88 -8.16 9.55
CA LEU A 163 17.89 -6.70 9.76
C LEU A 163 19.29 -6.13 9.52
N GLU A 164 20.32 -6.85 9.95
CA GLU A 164 21.72 -6.46 9.80
C GLU A 164 22.15 -6.41 8.32
N GLN A 165 21.67 -7.36 7.52
CA GLN A 165 21.92 -7.37 6.07
C GLN A 165 21.21 -6.21 5.36
N LEU A 166 20.03 -5.79 5.85
CA LEU A 166 19.34 -4.64 5.31
C LEU A 166 20.11 -3.36 5.63
N ASP A 167 20.59 -3.22 6.86
CA ASP A 167 21.38 -2.06 7.29
C ASP A 167 22.67 -1.91 6.46
N GLU A 168 23.38 -3.00 6.20
CA GLU A 168 24.57 -3.00 5.33
C GLU A 168 24.23 -2.56 3.89
N LEU A 169 23.12 -3.04 3.33
CA LEU A 169 22.66 -2.62 1.99
C LEU A 169 22.24 -1.13 1.94
N PHE A 170 21.71 -0.60 3.04
CA PHE A 170 21.39 0.82 3.17
C PHE A 170 22.65 1.68 3.34
N GLU A 171 23.65 1.20 4.08
CA GLU A 171 24.94 1.87 4.27
C GLU A 171 25.73 1.97 2.95
N GLU A 172 25.72 0.89 2.16
CA GLU A 172 26.27 0.86 0.80
C GLU A 172 25.42 1.62 -0.24
N ARG A 173 24.30 2.23 0.17
CA ARG A 173 23.37 3.01 -0.67
C ARG A 173 22.96 2.28 -1.96
N VAL A 174 22.76 0.97 -1.86
CA VAL A 174 22.37 0.15 -3.00
C VAL A 174 20.99 0.59 -3.48
N GLY A 175 20.75 0.60 -4.79
CA GLY A 175 19.43 0.97 -5.32
C GLY A 175 18.36 -0.03 -4.88
N ALA A 176 17.15 0.44 -4.54
CA ALA A 176 16.06 -0.39 -4.03
C ALA A 176 15.74 -1.64 -4.88
N ARG A 177 16.00 -1.58 -6.19
CA ARG A 177 15.77 -2.68 -7.14
C ARG A 177 16.86 -3.75 -7.15
N GLN A 178 18.04 -3.45 -6.61
CA GLN A 178 19.20 -4.35 -6.61
C GLN A 178 19.27 -5.21 -5.33
N PHE A 179 18.42 -4.91 -4.34
CA PHE A 179 18.35 -5.64 -3.06
C PHE A 179 18.02 -7.14 -3.25
N SER A 180 17.25 -7.49 -4.29
CA SER A 180 16.92 -8.89 -4.57
C SER A 180 18.08 -9.68 -5.20
N SER A 181 18.99 -8.99 -5.91
CA SER A 181 20.08 -9.63 -6.67
C SER A 181 21.40 -9.71 -5.93
N LEU A 182 21.60 -8.88 -4.89
CA LEU A 182 22.87 -8.80 -4.18
C LEU A 182 22.94 -9.86 -3.07
N VAL A 183 23.60 -11.00 -3.31
CA VAL A 183 23.83 -12.00 -2.25
C VAL A 183 24.92 -11.47 -1.33
N VAL A 184 24.54 -10.94 -0.16
CA VAL A 184 25.47 -10.71 0.94
C VAL A 184 25.92 -12.08 1.45
N GLU A 185 27.12 -12.51 1.05
CA GLU A 185 27.73 -13.77 1.48
C GLU A 185 27.93 -13.71 3.00
N ARG A 186 27.52 -14.79 3.69
CA ARG A 186 27.61 -14.98 5.14
C ARG A 186 29.09 -15.00 5.58
N GLN A 187 29.73 -13.85 5.84
CA GLN A 187 31.14 -13.85 6.28
C GLN A 187 31.44 -13.22 7.65
N LEU A 188 30.57 -12.43 8.30
CA LEU A 188 30.99 -11.70 9.52
C LEU A 188 30.64 -12.34 10.88
N VAL A 189 29.98 -13.49 10.94
CA VAL A 189 29.80 -14.22 12.23
C VAL A 189 31.00 -15.11 12.56
N ASP A 190 31.83 -15.47 11.57
CA ASP A 190 33.07 -16.21 11.84
C ASP A 190 34.24 -15.26 12.21
N ASP A 191 34.20 -13.99 11.80
CA ASP A 191 35.27 -13.02 12.13
C ASP A 191 35.17 -12.46 13.56
N ILE A 192 34.02 -12.54 14.24
CA ILE A 192 33.92 -12.14 15.67
C ILE A 192 34.56 -13.17 16.60
N ALA A 193 34.75 -14.42 16.14
CA ALA A 193 35.56 -15.40 16.87
C ALA A 193 37.07 -15.10 16.81
N VAL A 194 37.50 -14.15 15.96
CA VAL A 194 38.91 -13.76 15.81
C VAL A 194 39.04 -12.25 15.79
N TRP A 195 39.12 -11.64 16.97
CA TRP A 195 39.49 -10.23 17.13
C TRP A 195 40.90 -9.98 16.55
N HIS A 196 40.98 -9.54 15.30
CA HIS A 196 42.17 -8.89 14.75
C HIS A 196 41.84 -7.45 14.33
N PRO A 197 42.66 -6.46 14.72
CA PRO A 197 42.41 -5.06 14.35
C PRO A 197 42.80 -4.85 12.88
N VAL A 198 41.81 -4.82 11.98
CA VAL A 198 42.05 -4.49 10.57
C VAL A 198 41.96 -2.98 10.34
N ARG A 199 43.08 -2.44 9.87
CA ARG A 199 43.36 -1.06 9.47
C ARG A 199 42.50 -0.64 8.27
N LYS A 200 41.91 0.57 8.33
CA LYS A 200 41.06 1.17 7.30
C LYS A 200 41.84 1.54 6.02
N GLU A 201 41.81 0.71 4.97
CA GLU A 201 42.14 1.15 3.59
C GLU A 201 41.38 0.32 2.52
N GLY A 202 40.52 0.95 1.70
CA GLY A 202 40.32 0.49 0.31
C GLY A 202 38.94 -0.03 -0.17
N THR A 203 37.80 0.54 0.22
CA THR A 203 36.47 0.18 -0.34
C THR A 203 36.16 0.84 -1.70
N ALA A 204 36.87 0.43 -2.76
CA ALA A 204 36.49 0.78 -4.14
C ALA A 204 36.84 -0.27 -5.21
N ARG A 205 37.36 -1.45 -4.82
CA ARG A 205 37.93 -2.42 -5.78
C ARG A 205 37.11 -3.69 -5.99
N PHE A 206 35.97 -3.86 -5.31
CA PHE A 206 35.22 -5.12 -5.39
C PHE A 206 34.23 -5.21 -6.57
N CYS A 207 33.65 -4.09 -7.02
CA CYS A 207 32.68 -4.11 -8.13
C CYS A 207 33.28 -4.35 -9.53
N ARG A 208 34.61 -4.27 -9.72
CA ARG A 208 35.22 -4.41 -11.05
C ARG A 208 35.54 -5.86 -11.45
N ASN A 209 35.61 -6.80 -10.51
CA ASN A 209 36.03 -8.17 -10.82
C ASN A 209 34.90 -9.18 -11.07
N THR A 210 33.68 -8.93 -10.60
CA THR A 210 32.55 -9.85 -10.77
C THR A 210 31.94 -9.82 -12.17
N ALA A 211 31.97 -8.68 -12.88
CA ALA A 211 31.56 -8.62 -14.29
C ALA A 211 32.49 -9.45 -15.21
N SER A 212 33.79 -9.55 -14.86
CA SER A 212 34.77 -10.29 -15.66
C SER A 212 34.67 -11.81 -15.54
N ARG A 213 34.11 -12.33 -14.44
CA ARG A 213 33.96 -13.79 -14.21
C ARG A 213 32.73 -14.38 -14.87
N ILE A 214 31.68 -13.59 -15.13
CA ILE A 214 30.47 -14.07 -15.81
C ILE A 214 30.70 -14.22 -17.32
N GLY A 215 31.57 -13.41 -17.93
CA GLY A 215 31.94 -13.53 -19.35
C GLY A 215 32.84 -14.73 -19.68
N ARG A 216 33.49 -15.36 -18.69
CA ARG A 216 34.50 -16.42 -18.92
C ARG A 216 33.95 -17.86 -18.82
N LYS A 217 32.66 -18.05 -18.52
CA LYS A 217 32.02 -19.38 -18.43
C LYS A 217 31.33 -19.86 -19.73
N LYS A 218 31.45 -19.13 -20.85
CA LYS A 218 30.91 -19.56 -22.16
C LYS A 218 31.91 -20.26 -23.10
N HIS A 219 33.17 -20.40 -22.70
CA HIS A 219 34.16 -21.17 -23.44
C HIS A 219 34.97 -22.00 -22.47
N LEU A 220 34.54 -23.24 -22.22
CA LEU A 220 35.37 -24.42 -21.96
C LEU A 220 34.43 -25.57 -21.57
N HIS A 221 34.38 -26.54 -22.49
CA HIS A 221 33.66 -27.83 -22.51
C HIS A 221 32.20 -27.79 -22.93
#